data_AF-A0A5K0YNW2-F1
#
_entry.id   AF-A0A5K0YNW2-F1
#
_cell.length_a   1.000
_cell.length_b   1.000
_cell.length_c   1.000
_cell.angle_alpha   90.00
_cell.angle_beta   90.00
_cell.angle_gamma   90.00
#
_symmetry.space_group_name_H-M   'P 1'
#
loop_
_entity.id
_entity.type
_entity.pdbx_description
1 polymer ?
#
loop_
_entity_poly.entity_id
_entity_poly.type
_entity_poly.pdbx_seq_one_letter_code
_entity_poly.pdbx_strand_id
1 'polypeptide(L)' 'MGIQSDDDVVLIRNGHKEGDPTVITVNCPDKTGLGCDVCRLILQFGLSITRG' A
#
# COMPACT_ATOMS: atom_id res chain seq x y z
N MET A 1 -23.71 -0.22 -9.11
CA MET A 1 -22.28 -0.55 -9.12
C MET A 1 -21.55 0.77 -9.00
N GLY A 2 -21.03 1.09 -7.82
CA GLY A 2 -20.52 2.42 -7.50
C GLY A 2 -19.22 2.68 -8.26
N ILE A 3 -19.17 3.81 -8.96
CA ILE A 3 -17.90 4.29 -9.51
C ILE A 3 -17.01 4.61 -8.30
N GLN A 4 -15.86 3.94 -8.18
CA GLN A 4 -14.83 4.42 -7.27
C GLN A 4 -14.34 5.72 -7.90
N SER A 5 -14.53 6.84 -7.22
CA SER A 5 -13.87 8.09 -7.59
C SER A 5 -12.37 7.79 -7.74
N ASP A 6 -11.73 8.27 -8.81
CA ASP A 6 -10.29 8.06 -9.11
C ASP A 6 -9.34 8.50 -7.98
N ASP A 7 -9.89 9.20 -6.98
CA ASP A 7 -9.20 9.75 -5.83
C ASP A 7 -8.90 8.71 -4.73
N ASP A 8 -9.76 7.69 -4.56
CA ASP A 8 -9.61 6.65 -3.53
C ASP A 8 -9.17 5.33 -4.16
N VAL A 9 -7.89 5.22 -4.49
CA VAL A 9 -7.34 4.07 -5.22
C VAL A 9 -6.18 3.44 -4.45
N VAL A 10 -6.28 2.15 -4.16
CA VAL A 10 -5.16 1.32 -3.71
C VAL A 10 -4.71 0.45 -4.86
N LEU A 11 -3.46 0.62 -5.29
CA LEU A 11 -2.84 -0.17 -6.34
C LEU A 11 -1.72 -1.01 -5.77
N ILE A 12 -1.80 -2.32 -5.98
CA ILE A 12 -0.77 -3.28 -5.55
C ILE A 12 -0.04 -3.78 -6.79
N ARG A 13 1.27 -3.52 -6.86
CA ARG A 13 2.16 -4.03 -7.89
C ARG A 13 3.10 -5.05 -7.27
N ASN A 14 2.93 -6.32 -7.61
CA ASN A 14 3.81 -7.39 -7.17
C ASN A 14 5.20 -7.25 -7.83
N GLY A 15 6.23 -7.66 -7.11
CA GLY A 15 7.58 -7.78 -7.67
C GLY A 15 7.62 -8.75 -8.85
N HIS A 16 8.43 -8.46 -9.87
CA HIS A 16 8.52 -9.30 -11.08
C HIS A 16 9.41 -10.52 -10.85
N LYS A 17 10.39 -10.42 -9.95
CA LYS A 17 11.37 -11.47 -9.66
C LYS A 17 11.49 -11.70 -8.15
N GLU A 18 12.11 -12.81 -7.77
CA GLU A 18 12.46 -13.07 -6.38
C GLU A 18 13.38 -11.96 -5.85
N GLY A 19 12.99 -11.36 -4.73
CA GLY A 19 13.69 -10.23 -4.11
C GLY A 19 13.21 -8.84 -4.56
N ASP A 20 12.38 -8.73 -5.60
CA ASP A 20 11.74 -7.45 -5.94
C ASP A 20 10.70 -7.07 -4.87
N PRO A 21 10.67 -5.80 -4.44
CA PRO A 21 9.66 -5.35 -3.48
C PRO A 21 8.27 -5.30 -4.13
N THR A 22 7.24 -5.56 -3.32
CA THR A 22 5.86 -5.24 -3.68
C THR A 22 5.60 -3.76 -3.44
N VAL A 23 5.09 -3.05 -4.44
CA VAL A 23 4.79 -1.62 -4.36
C VAL A 23 3.30 -1.42 -4.14
N ILE A 24 2.95 -0.85 -2.98
CA ILE A 24 1.58 -0.46 -2.63
C ILE A 24 1.47 1.05 -2.80
N THR A 25 0.74 1.49 -3.81
CA THR A 25 0.41 2.91 -4.02
C THR A 25 -0.98 3.16 -3.46
N VAL A 26 -1.09 4.14 -2.55
CA VAL A 26 -2.35 4.51 -1.94
C VAL A 26 -2.62 5.97 -2.27
N ASN A 27 -3.69 6.22 -3.01
CA ASN A 27 -4.31 7.53 -3.14
C ASN A 27 -5.46 7.61 -2.15
N CYS A 28 -5.54 8.71 -1.40
CA CYS A 28 -6.61 8.94 -0.44
C CYS A 28 -6.73 10.46 -0.22
N PRO A 29 -7.94 11.05 -0.40
CA PRO A 29 -8.16 12.49 -0.33
C PRO A 29 -7.75 13.08 1.02
N ASP A 30 -7.98 12.35 2.13
CA ASP A 30 -7.44 12.67 3.45
C ASP A 30 -7.82 11.59 4.46
N LYS A 31 -6.82 10.92 5.05
CA LYS A 31 -7.02 10.02 6.20
C LYS A 31 -5.82 10.05 7.14
N THR A 32 -6.02 10.65 8.32
CA THR A 32 -5.00 10.66 9.38
C THR A 32 -4.64 9.22 9.78
N GLY A 33 -3.35 8.93 9.92
CA GLY A 33 -2.87 7.64 10.41
C GLY A 33 -2.76 6.53 9.35
N LEU A 34 -3.17 6.77 8.10
CA LEU A 34 -3.18 5.76 7.04
C LEU A 34 -1.82 5.06 6.85
N GLY A 35 -0.73 5.84 6.74
CA GLY A 35 0.61 5.28 6.63
C GLY A 35 1.03 4.47 7.86
N CYS A 36 0.61 4.88 9.06
CA CYS A 36 0.91 4.17 10.30
C CYS A 36 0.17 2.83 10.35
N ASP A 37 -1.12 2.80 10.03
CA ASP A 37 -1.93 1.59 10.01
C ASP A 37 -1.41 0.59 8.97
N VAL A 38 -1.11 1.06 7.76
CA VAL A 38 -0.56 0.23 6.68
C VAL A 38 0.81 -0.34 7.07
N CYS A 39 1.73 0.51 7.56
CA CYS A 39 3.05 0.04 8.00
C CYS A 39 2.93 -0.97 9.15
N ARG A 40 2.07 -0.71 10.14
CA ARG A 40 1.84 -1.62 11.26
C ARG A 40 1.33 -2.97 10.79
N LEU A 41 0.38 -2.98 9.85
CA LEU A 41 -0.15 -4.21 9.26
C LEU A 41 0.95 -5.01 8.56
N ILE A 42 1.76 -4.36 7.72
CA ILE A 42 2.88 -5.00 7.01
C ILE A 42 3.84 -5.66 8.00
N LEU A 43 4.24 -4.92 9.05
CA LEU A 43 5.16 -5.43 10.07
C LEU A 43 4.52 -6.56 10.91
N GLN A 44 3.22 -6.50 11.19
CA GLN A 44 2.51 -7.55 11.93
C GLN A 44 2.48 -8.88 11.17
N PHE A 45 2.49 -8.85 9.83
CA PHE A 45 2.63 -10.04 8.99
C PHE A 45 4.08 -10.53 8.84
N GLY A 46 5.04 -9.92 9.54
CA GLY A 46 6.46 -10.29 9.46
C GLY A 46 7.14 -9.89 8.16
N LEU A 47 6.51 -9.01 7.37
CA LEU A 47 7.10 -8.45 6.16
C LEU A 47 8.03 -7.29 6.50
N SER A 48 8.96 -6.97 5.60
CA SER A 48 9.85 -5.83 5.72
C SER A 48 9.43 -4.70 4.79
N ILE A 49 9.63 -3.46 5.25
CA ILE A 49 9.42 -2.25 4.45
C ILE A 49 10.80 -1.75 4.03
N THR A 50 11.06 -1.73 2.73
CA THR A 50 12.29 -1.19 2.16
C THR A 50 12.14 0.29 1.87
N ARG A 51 13.19 1.08 2.12
CA ARG A 51 13.23 2.47 1.66
C ARG A 51 13.45 2.46 0.14
N GLY A 52 12.47 2.95 -0.60
CA GLY A 52 12.58 3.24 -2.04
C GLY A 52 13.43 4.47 -2.32
#